data_AF-A0A0D6AKK6-F1
#
_entry.id   AF-A0A0D6AKK6-F1
#
_cell.length_a   1.000
_cell.length_b   1.000
_cell.length_c   1.000
_cell.angle_alpha   90.00
_cell.angle_beta   90.00
_cell.angle_gamma   90.00
#
_symmetry.space_group_name_H-M   'P 1'
#
loop_
_entity.id
_entity.type
_entity.pdbx_description
1 polymer ?
#
loop_
_entity_poly.entity_id
_entity_poly.type
_entity_poly.pdbx_seq_one_letter_code
_entity_poly.pdbx_strand_id
1 'polypeptide(L)'
;MIIKVVGIGLEGINSLNNSALNIVNQATVLIGGDRHLKYFDNHPAIKVKINNLENIIDKIKEYQKQEENIVILASGDPLFFGIGRILVNNFLLKELEFYPHHSCIQLGFNRLKIPWQDAQFISLHGRNIDLLIQGFKKSYEKMGILTDETNNPLIIWQLYQQLKAGVKYYFWLCENLGSKEEKITLIEKEKDIKLELISPLNIVILLKKNELDREFLELDKLPIMGLPDNVFKTFPDQPGLMTKKEVRLIILGVLALQPEQIIWDIGAGTGSVSIEIARLVNNSQIYAIEKTAIGINLITENCRKFKIKNVQIIHNKAEKVIQDLPKPHRIFIGGSGGNLTSLLDIINGKINPDGKIVIAIATIENLNEAIEWFKKNSWNYEIINLQISKSLAIGKNTRFNPLNPVNVISANPN
;
A
#
# COMPACT_ATOMS: atom_id res chain seq x y z
N MET A 1 49.18 -2.09 -6.17
CA MET A 1 48.39 -3.33 -5.95
C MET A 1 46.91 -3.01 -5.89
N ILE A 2 46.07 -3.92 -6.41
CA ILE A 2 44.60 -3.81 -6.37
C ILE A 2 44.10 -4.36 -5.03
N ILE A 3 43.25 -3.61 -4.34
CA ILE A 3 42.56 -4.01 -3.11
C ILE A 3 41.30 -4.79 -3.52
N LYS A 4 41.23 -6.05 -3.11
CA LYS A 4 40.08 -6.91 -3.42
C LYS A 4 39.13 -6.93 -2.24
N VAL A 5 37.84 -6.71 -2.50
CA VAL A 5 36.80 -6.63 -1.47
C VAL A 5 35.82 -7.76 -1.70
N VAL A 6 35.85 -8.76 -0.83
CA VAL A 6 35.13 -10.02 -0.97
C VAL A 6 33.96 -10.06 -0.01
N GLY A 7 32.77 -10.22 -0.58
CA GLY A 7 31.54 -10.54 0.11
C GLY A 7 31.56 -11.96 0.68
N ILE A 8 31.11 -12.12 1.92
CA ILE A 8 31.00 -13.41 2.59
C ILE A 8 29.63 -13.58 3.26
N GLY A 9 29.09 -14.80 3.19
CA GLY A 9 27.88 -15.20 3.89
C GLY A 9 28.13 -15.64 5.32
N LEU A 10 27.07 -16.05 6.03
CA LEU A 10 27.16 -16.47 7.43
C LEU A 10 27.75 -17.88 7.61
N GLU A 11 27.82 -18.69 6.56
CA GLU A 11 28.55 -19.98 6.58
C GLU A 11 30.08 -19.83 6.41
N GLY A 12 30.58 -18.59 6.39
CA GLY A 12 32.01 -18.30 6.32
C GLY A 12 32.64 -18.86 5.04
N ILE A 13 33.73 -19.62 5.16
CA ILE A 13 34.45 -20.20 4.02
C ILE A 13 33.52 -20.94 3.05
N ASN A 14 32.55 -21.69 3.58
CA ASN A 14 31.64 -22.51 2.78
C ASN A 14 30.67 -21.69 1.92
N SER A 15 30.52 -20.39 2.21
CA SER A 15 29.69 -19.48 1.42
C SER A 15 30.40 -18.96 0.16
N LEU A 16 31.72 -19.09 0.07
CA LEU A 16 32.50 -18.57 -1.04
C LEU A 16 32.51 -19.53 -2.22
N ASN A 17 32.35 -18.99 -3.43
CA ASN A 17 32.64 -19.75 -4.65
C ASN A 17 34.16 -19.92 -4.85
N ASN A 18 34.55 -20.82 -5.75
CA ASN A 18 35.97 -21.13 -6.00
C ASN A 18 36.80 -19.88 -6.39
N SER A 19 36.22 -18.93 -7.11
CA SER A 19 36.92 -17.70 -7.51
C SER A 19 37.23 -16.82 -6.30
N ALA A 20 36.22 -16.55 -5.47
CA ALA A 20 36.36 -15.74 -4.27
C ALA A 20 37.27 -16.42 -3.23
N LEU A 21 37.17 -17.74 -3.08
CA LEU A 21 38.04 -18.50 -2.18
C LEU A 21 39.51 -18.45 -2.62
N ASN A 22 39.79 -18.58 -3.91
CA ASN A 22 41.15 -18.45 -4.43
C ASN A 22 41.75 -17.07 -4.18
N ILE A 23 40.93 -16.01 -4.30
CA ILE A 23 41.35 -14.65 -3.98
C ILE A 23 41.73 -14.52 -2.51
N VAL A 24 40.88 -15.04 -1.61
CA VAL A 24 41.13 -14.99 -0.17
C VAL A 24 42.39 -15.79 0.19
N ASN A 25 42.58 -16.97 -0.40
CA ASN A 25 43.75 -17.84 -0.16
C ASN A 25 45.09 -17.19 -0.59
N GLN A 26 45.06 -16.28 -1.57
CA GLN A 26 46.24 -15.56 -2.04
C GLN A 26 46.55 -14.29 -1.21
N ALA A 27 45.66 -13.93 -0.27
CA ALA A 27 45.83 -12.75 0.55
C ALA A 27 47.06 -12.89 1.46
N THR A 28 47.88 -11.86 1.52
CA THR A 28 48.92 -11.73 2.55
C THR A 28 48.41 -10.89 3.72
N VAL A 29 47.39 -10.06 3.49
CA VAL A 29 46.67 -9.29 4.52
C VAL A 29 45.16 -9.48 4.37
N LEU A 30 44.52 -9.97 5.44
CA LEU A 30 43.08 -10.08 5.56
C LEU A 30 42.53 -9.00 6.50
N ILE A 31 41.61 -8.20 5.99
CA ILE A 31 41.00 -7.10 6.73
C ILE A 31 39.50 -7.39 6.89
N GLY A 32 38.94 -7.25 8.08
CA GLY A 32 37.51 -7.49 8.28
C GLY A 32 37.03 -7.24 9.69
N GLY A 33 35.72 -7.39 9.90
CA GLY A 33 35.16 -7.45 11.25
C GLY A 33 35.55 -8.76 11.96
N ASP A 34 35.43 -8.80 13.29
CA ASP A 34 35.78 -9.95 14.12
C ASP A 34 35.22 -11.27 13.59
N ARG A 35 33.92 -11.27 13.26
CA ARG A 35 33.23 -12.45 12.76
C ARG A 35 33.83 -12.95 11.45
N HIS A 36 34.16 -12.05 10.53
CA HIS A 36 34.70 -12.46 9.23
C HIS A 36 36.09 -13.05 9.38
N LEU A 37 36.95 -12.44 10.20
CA LEU A 37 38.31 -12.93 10.43
C LEU A 37 38.34 -14.29 11.14
N LYS A 38 37.39 -14.54 12.06
CA LYS A 38 37.24 -15.84 12.74
C LYS A 38 36.97 -17.00 11.77
N TYR A 39 36.31 -16.75 10.64
CA TYR A 39 36.12 -17.80 9.62
C TYR A 39 37.45 -18.26 9.00
N PHE A 40 38.52 -17.48 9.13
CA PHE A 40 39.83 -17.73 8.57
C PHE A 40 40.89 -17.87 9.66
N ASP A 41 40.55 -18.44 10.82
CA ASP A 41 41.47 -18.55 11.96
C ASP A 41 42.80 -19.25 11.60
N ASN A 42 42.76 -20.24 10.70
CA ASN A 42 43.94 -20.98 10.25
C ASN A 42 44.64 -20.38 9.00
N HIS A 43 44.17 -19.24 8.49
CA HIS A 43 44.77 -18.61 7.31
C HIS A 43 46.10 -17.90 7.65
N PRO A 44 47.16 -18.04 6.83
CA PRO A 44 48.50 -17.53 7.14
C PRO A 44 48.64 -16.00 7.03
N ALA A 45 47.69 -15.32 6.39
CA ALA A 45 47.69 -13.86 6.24
C ALA A 45 47.70 -13.11 7.59
N ILE A 46 48.30 -11.92 7.57
CA ILE A 46 48.17 -10.94 8.65
C ILE A 46 46.70 -10.52 8.75
N LYS A 47 46.10 -10.64 9.95
CA LYS A 47 44.70 -10.27 10.18
C LYS A 47 44.59 -8.89 10.80
N VAL A 48 43.84 -8.00 10.15
CA VAL A 48 43.63 -6.63 10.60
C VAL A 48 42.15 -6.41 10.87
N LYS A 49 41.82 -6.22 12.15
CA LYS A 49 40.45 -5.95 12.59
C LYS A 49 40.03 -4.51 12.27
N ILE A 50 38.82 -4.36 11.74
CA ILE A 50 38.19 -3.04 11.54
C ILE A 50 37.58 -2.57 12.88
N ASN A 51 38.31 -1.71 13.59
CA ASN A 51 37.84 -1.09 14.84
C ASN A 51 37.32 0.34 14.62
N ASN A 52 38.00 1.09 13.76
CA ASN A 52 37.65 2.46 13.37
C ASN A 52 37.88 2.60 11.86
N LEU A 53 36.92 3.20 11.17
CA LEU A 53 36.88 3.36 9.73
C LEU A 53 37.91 4.36 9.18
N GLU A 54 38.38 5.34 9.97
CA GLU A 54 39.43 6.26 9.52
C GLU A 54 40.80 5.58 9.61
N ASN A 55 41.12 5.00 10.77
CA ASN A 55 42.39 4.31 11.00
C ASN A 55 42.63 3.13 10.05
N ILE A 56 41.58 2.49 9.54
CA ILE A 56 41.75 1.37 8.60
C ILE A 56 42.17 1.84 7.21
N ILE A 57 41.77 3.03 6.78
CA ILE A 57 42.13 3.55 5.45
C ILE A 57 43.63 3.81 5.38
N ASP A 58 44.21 4.41 6.42
CA ASP A 58 45.65 4.67 6.47
C ASP A 58 46.45 3.37 6.50
N LYS A 59 46.01 2.38 7.28
CA LYS A 59 46.61 1.04 7.27
C LYS A 59 46.54 0.37 5.91
N ILE A 60 45.41 0.47 5.21
CA ILE A 60 45.27 -0.10 3.86
C ILE A 60 46.28 0.58 2.91
N LYS A 61 46.46 1.89 2.99
CA LYS A 61 47.45 2.64 2.20
C LYS A 61 48.88 2.22 2.54
N GLU A 62 49.19 1.94 3.80
CA GLU A 62 50.51 1.44 4.21
C GLU A 62 50.81 0.07 3.60
N TYR A 63 49.88 -0.89 3.72
CA TYR A 63 50.05 -2.21 3.09
C TYR A 63 50.09 -2.14 1.56
N GLN A 64 49.39 -1.18 0.95
CA GLN A 64 49.42 -0.99 -0.49
C GLN A 64 50.81 -0.51 -0.98
N LYS A 65 51.50 0.33 -0.18
CA LYS A 65 52.89 0.75 -0.43
C LYS A 65 53.91 -0.38 -0.24
N GLN A 66 53.58 -1.36 0.60
CA GLN A 66 54.35 -2.58 0.80
C GLN A 66 54.08 -3.65 -0.27
N GLU A 67 53.23 -3.33 -1.27
CA GLU A 67 52.84 -4.24 -2.35
C GLU A 67 52.16 -5.55 -1.88
N GLU A 68 51.49 -5.50 -0.72
CA GLU A 68 50.78 -6.64 -0.16
C GLU A 68 49.52 -7.03 -0.97
N ASN A 69 49.17 -8.31 -0.94
CA ASN A 69 47.91 -8.84 -1.45
C ASN A 69 46.79 -8.60 -0.42
N ILE A 70 46.14 -7.44 -0.52
CA ILE A 70 45.09 -7.02 0.42
C ILE A 70 43.74 -7.57 0.00
N VAL A 71 43.11 -8.33 0.91
CA VAL A 71 41.71 -8.76 0.78
C VAL A 71 40.89 -8.25 1.97
N ILE A 72 39.81 -7.53 1.68
CA ILE A 72 38.86 -7.02 2.66
C ILE A 72 37.60 -7.89 2.65
N LEU A 73 37.26 -8.48 3.78
CA LEU A 73 36.07 -9.32 3.98
C LEU A 73 34.89 -8.49 4.50
N ALA A 74 33.79 -8.49 3.74
CA ALA A 74 32.55 -7.80 4.08
C ALA A 74 31.34 -8.74 4.02
N SER A 75 30.28 -8.47 4.80
CA SER A 75 29.06 -9.28 4.75
C SER A 75 28.28 -9.01 3.46
N GLY A 76 27.83 -10.07 2.78
CA GLY A 76 26.98 -9.95 1.58
C GLY A 76 27.66 -9.19 0.45
N ASP A 77 26.95 -8.26 -0.20
CA ASP A 77 27.53 -7.41 -1.23
C ASP A 77 28.25 -6.21 -0.59
N PRO A 78 29.58 -6.05 -0.76
CA PRO A 78 30.32 -4.93 -0.17
C PRO A 78 29.83 -3.54 -0.60
N LEU A 79 29.17 -3.43 -1.76
CA LEU A 79 28.64 -2.18 -2.30
C LEU A 79 27.20 -1.90 -1.84
N PHE A 80 26.52 -2.86 -1.23
CA PHE A 80 25.14 -2.71 -0.74
C PHE A 80 25.12 -2.39 0.75
N PHE A 81 25.07 -1.09 1.09
CA PHE A 81 25.13 -0.58 2.48
C PHE A 81 26.37 -1.05 3.28
N GLY A 82 27.41 -1.54 2.61
CA GLY A 82 28.64 -2.03 3.20
C GLY A 82 29.81 -1.04 3.16
N ILE A 83 31.02 -1.55 3.41
CA ILE A 83 32.26 -0.78 3.46
C ILE A 83 32.68 -0.19 2.10
N GLY A 84 32.15 -0.72 0.99
CA GLY A 84 32.52 -0.31 -0.36
C GLY A 84 32.35 1.19 -0.61
N ARG A 85 31.31 1.83 -0.04
CA ARG A 85 31.12 3.29 -0.12
C ARG A 85 32.32 4.06 0.42
N ILE A 86 32.88 3.60 1.54
CA ILE A 86 34.01 4.27 2.20
C ILE A 86 35.27 4.08 1.36
N LEU A 87 35.48 2.87 0.83
CA LEU A 87 36.63 2.57 -0.02
C LEU A 87 36.61 3.38 -1.31
N VAL A 88 35.47 3.44 -2.00
CA VAL A 88 35.31 4.24 -3.23
C VAL A 88 35.57 5.73 -3.01
N ASN A 89 35.29 6.25 -1.81
CA ASN A 89 35.55 7.65 -1.48
C ASN A 89 37.03 7.95 -1.13
N ASN A 90 37.84 6.92 -0.87
CA ASN A 90 39.22 7.09 -0.35
C ASN A 90 40.31 6.52 -1.27
N PHE A 91 39.93 5.75 -2.30
CA PHE A 91 40.84 5.12 -3.26
C PHE A 91 40.37 5.36 -4.70
N LEU A 92 41.28 5.23 -5.66
CA LEU A 92 40.92 5.32 -7.08
C LEU A 92 40.14 4.07 -7.49
N LEU A 93 39.16 4.21 -8.39
CA LEU A 93 38.34 3.08 -8.85
C LEU A 93 39.17 1.92 -9.44
N LYS A 94 40.28 2.23 -10.11
CA LYS A 94 41.21 1.23 -10.67
C LYS A 94 41.99 0.43 -9.61
N GLU A 95 41.97 0.88 -8.35
CA GLU A 95 42.65 0.24 -7.22
C GLU A 95 41.70 -0.70 -6.46
N LEU A 96 40.43 -0.77 -6.84
CA LEU A 96 39.40 -1.53 -6.13
C LEU A 96 38.78 -2.58 -7.04
N GLU A 97 38.63 -3.78 -6.53
CA GLU A 97 37.88 -4.85 -7.19
C GLU A 97 36.89 -5.48 -6.21
N PHE A 98 35.62 -5.54 -6.59
CA PHE A 98 34.54 -5.99 -5.72
C PHE A 98 33.99 -7.34 -6.16
N TYR A 99 33.88 -8.26 -5.21
CA TYR A 99 33.36 -9.60 -5.41
C TYR A 99 32.12 -9.76 -4.52
N PRO A 100 30.90 -9.61 -5.07
CA PRO A 100 29.69 -9.61 -4.26
C PRO A 100 29.33 -11.03 -3.80
N HIS A 101 28.65 -11.09 -2.66
CA HIS A 101 27.88 -12.26 -2.22
C HIS A 101 26.41 -11.85 -2.08
N HIS A 102 25.49 -12.83 -2.03
CA HIS A 102 24.07 -12.56 -1.77
C HIS A 102 23.89 -11.68 -0.52
N SER A 103 23.19 -10.55 -0.65
CA SER A 103 22.83 -9.69 0.46
C SER A 103 21.72 -10.31 1.31
N CYS A 104 21.63 -9.92 2.59
CA CYS A 104 20.56 -10.38 3.46
C CYS A 104 19.17 -9.99 2.93
N ILE A 105 19.02 -8.86 2.24
CA ILE A 105 17.77 -8.45 1.61
C ILE A 105 17.39 -9.41 0.47
N GLN A 106 18.34 -9.77 -0.40
CA GLN A 106 18.13 -10.74 -1.46
C GLN A 106 17.70 -12.10 -0.89
N LEU A 107 18.40 -12.58 0.15
CA LEU A 107 18.06 -13.82 0.83
C LEU A 107 16.67 -13.75 1.46
N GLY A 108 16.34 -12.68 2.16
CA GLY A 108 15.05 -12.52 2.84
C GLY A 108 13.87 -12.56 1.87
N PHE A 109 13.92 -11.76 0.79
CA PHE A 109 12.87 -11.80 -0.24
C PHE A 109 12.79 -13.15 -0.96
N ASN A 110 13.94 -13.81 -1.20
CA ASN A 110 13.98 -15.14 -1.79
C ASN A 110 13.28 -16.18 -0.91
N ARG A 111 13.52 -16.17 0.41
CA ARG A 111 12.89 -17.10 1.35
C ARG A 111 11.39 -16.87 1.50
N LEU A 112 10.97 -15.61 1.44
CA LEU A 112 9.55 -15.24 1.38
C LEU A 112 8.90 -15.55 0.02
N LYS A 113 9.69 -15.93 -0.99
CA LYS A 113 9.24 -16.20 -2.38
C LYS A 113 8.57 -14.98 -3.03
N ILE A 114 9.07 -13.79 -2.71
CA ILE A 114 8.50 -12.51 -3.18
C ILE A 114 9.45 -11.87 -4.21
N PRO A 115 8.95 -11.53 -5.42
CA PRO A 115 9.70 -10.68 -6.36
C PRO A 115 9.97 -9.31 -5.75
N TRP A 116 11.22 -8.84 -5.82
CA TRP A 116 11.73 -7.72 -5.02
C TRP A 116 12.26 -6.54 -5.85
N GLN A 117 12.11 -6.58 -7.18
CA GLN A 117 12.61 -5.55 -8.11
C GLN A 117 12.04 -4.14 -7.88
N ASP A 118 10.90 -4.04 -7.22
CA ASP A 118 10.15 -2.83 -6.86
C ASP A 118 10.22 -2.53 -5.34
N ALA A 119 10.97 -3.33 -4.57
CA ALA A 119 11.14 -3.12 -3.15
C ALA A 119 11.99 -1.88 -2.85
N GLN A 120 11.65 -1.17 -1.78
CA GLN A 120 12.44 -0.05 -1.28
C GLN A 120 13.36 -0.51 -0.16
N PHE A 121 14.63 -0.13 -0.21
CA PHE A 121 15.62 -0.53 0.79
C PHE A 121 15.92 0.63 1.73
N ILE A 122 15.74 0.39 3.03
CA ILE A 122 15.95 1.39 4.07
C ILE A 122 16.99 0.85 5.03
N SER A 123 18.15 1.50 5.09
CA SER A 123 19.15 1.18 6.10
C SER A 123 18.97 2.11 7.29
N LEU A 124 18.62 1.53 8.44
CA LEU A 124 18.63 2.25 9.71
C LEU A 124 19.99 2.18 10.40
N HIS A 125 20.84 1.22 10.01
CA HIS A 125 22.19 1.05 10.52
C HIS A 125 23.02 2.35 10.42
N GLY A 126 23.18 3.04 11.55
CA GLY A 126 23.90 4.30 11.66
C GLY A 126 23.23 5.49 10.95
N ARG A 127 21.91 5.46 10.71
CA ARG A 127 21.15 6.48 9.98
C ARG A 127 19.86 6.87 10.69
N ASN A 128 19.31 8.03 10.30
CA ASN A 128 18.09 8.59 10.88
C ASN A 128 16.84 7.78 10.44
N ILE A 129 15.97 7.49 11.42
CA ILE A 129 14.68 6.80 11.27
C ILE A 129 13.69 7.55 10.36
N ASP A 130 13.92 8.82 10.06
CA ASP A 130 13.11 9.64 9.15
C ASP A 130 12.88 8.99 7.78
N LEU A 131 13.85 8.22 7.25
CA LEU A 131 13.69 7.49 6.00
C LEU A 131 12.58 6.44 6.07
N LEU A 132 12.44 5.77 7.22
CA LEU A 132 11.37 4.81 7.47
C LEU A 132 10.01 5.52 7.61
N ILE A 133 9.97 6.67 8.27
CA ILE A 133 8.75 7.50 8.34
C ILE A 133 8.29 7.91 6.94
N GLN A 134 9.22 8.35 6.08
CA GLN A 134 8.92 8.67 4.68
C GLN A 134 8.45 7.43 3.90
N GLY A 135 9.07 6.27 4.13
CA GLY A 135 8.64 5.00 3.55
C GLY A 135 7.20 4.66 3.87
N PHE A 136 6.80 4.78 5.14
CA PHE A 136 5.42 4.58 5.56
C PHE A 136 4.45 5.60 4.95
N LYS A 137 4.82 6.89 4.90
CA LYS A 137 4.00 7.93 4.27
C LYS A 137 3.77 7.67 2.78
N LYS A 138 4.80 7.21 2.07
CA LYS A 138 4.72 6.87 0.64
C LYS A 138 4.00 5.55 0.36
N SER A 139 3.72 4.75 1.39
CA SER A 139 2.89 3.54 1.28
C SER A 139 3.42 2.51 0.26
N TYR A 140 4.74 2.35 0.21
CA TYR A 140 5.41 1.41 -0.71
C TYR A 140 4.90 -0.03 -0.55
N GLU A 141 4.79 -0.77 -1.65
CA GLU A 141 4.29 -2.14 -1.63
C GLU A 141 5.22 -3.10 -0.86
N LYS A 142 6.53 -2.89 -0.96
CA LYS A 142 7.56 -3.74 -0.37
C LYS A 142 8.68 -2.88 0.19
N MET A 143 9.07 -3.13 1.43
CA MET A 143 10.24 -2.50 2.04
C MET A 143 11.13 -3.55 2.69
N GLY A 144 12.44 -3.47 2.43
CA GLY A 144 13.46 -4.23 3.14
C GLY A 144 14.26 -3.31 4.05
N ILE A 145 14.25 -3.58 5.35
CA ILE A 145 14.81 -2.71 6.37
C ILE A 145 16.02 -3.39 7.02
N LEU A 146 17.19 -2.77 6.93
CA LEU A 146 18.39 -3.17 7.65
C LEU A 146 18.36 -2.51 9.04
N THR A 147 18.39 -3.33 10.09
CA THR A 147 18.26 -2.89 11.49
C THR A 147 19.62 -2.69 12.15
N ASP A 148 19.61 -2.13 13.36
CA ASP A 148 20.77 -2.09 14.25
C ASP A 148 20.35 -2.24 15.72
N GLU A 149 21.31 -2.09 16.64
CA GLU A 149 21.07 -2.23 18.08
C GLU A 149 20.06 -1.20 18.63
N THR A 150 20.04 0.01 18.05
CA THR A 150 19.16 1.12 18.43
C THR A 150 17.83 1.07 17.67
N ASN A 151 17.91 0.97 16.34
CA ASN A 151 16.81 0.90 15.38
C ASN A 151 16.44 -0.57 15.11
N ASN A 152 16.00 -1.24 16.17
CA ASN A 152 15.67 -2.67 16.18
C ASN A 152 14.21 -2.94 15.74
N PRO A 153 13.82 -4.22 15.54
CA PRO A 153 12.46 -4.57 15.10
C PRO A 153 11.33 -4.02 15.98
N LEU A 154 11.54 -3.88 17.30
CA LEU A 154 10.54 -3.33 18.21
C LEU A 154 10.28 -1.85 17.92
N ILE A 155 11.35 -1.06 17.72
CA ILE A 155 11.24 0.37 17.37
C ILE A 155 10.53 0.54 16.02
N ILE A 156 10.85 -0.29 15.03
CA ILE A 156 10.19 -0.28 13.71
C ILE A 156 8.68 -0.56 13.85
N TRP A 157 8.32 -1.57 14.65
CA TRP A 157 6.93 -1.91 14.94
C TRP A 157 6.19 -0.78 15.65
N GLN A 158 6.78 -0.23 16.71
CA GLN A 158 6.17 0.87 17.48
C GLN A 158 5.97 2.12 16.63
N LEU A 159 6.95 2.48 15.80
CA LEU A 159 6.84 3.59 14.87
C LEU A 159 5.69 3.39 13.89
N TYR A 160 5.58 2.19 13.31
CA TYR A 160 4.48 1.83 12.41
C TYR A 160 3.11 2.01 13.08
N GLN A 161 2.96 1.50 14.31
CA GLN A 161 1.72 1.60 15.07
C GLN A 161 1.36 3.05 15.44
N GLN A 162 2.36 3.89 15.73
CA GLN A 162 2.17 5.31 16.04
C GLN A 162 1.74 6.12 14.82
N LEU A 163 2.32 5.85 13.65
CA LEU A 163 2.04 6.62 12.43
C LEU A 163 0.63 6.41 11.88
N LYS A 164 -0.03 5.29 12.21
CA LYS A 164 -1.39 4.93 11.74
C LYS A 164 -1.60 5.28 10.26
N ALA A 165 -0.64 4.93 9.40
CA ALA A 165 -0.55 5.38 8.01
C ALA A 165 -1.69 4.89 7.08
N GLY A 166 -2.78 4.32 7.63
CA GLY A 166 -3.90 3.74 6.87
C GLY A 166 -3.57 2.44 6.15
N VAL A 167 -2.30 2.09 6.04
CA VAL A 167 -1.79 0.92 5.33
C VAL A 167 -1.37 -0.16 6.31
N LYS A 168 -1.80 -1.39 6.04
CA LYS A 168 -1.39 -2.58 6.78
C LYS A 168 -0.17 -3.22 6.13
N TYR A 169 0.79 -3.69 6.92
CA TYR A 169 1.91 -4.49 6.44
C TYR A 169 1.97 -5.84 7.17
N TYR A 170 2.45 -6.88 6.51
CA TYR A 170 3.05 -8.03 7.18
C TYR A 170 4.47 -7.67 7.59
N PHE A 171 4.83 -7.98 8.84
CA PHE A 171 6.14 -7.76 9.40
C PHE A 171 6.89 -9.09 9.47
N TRP A 172 7.82 -9.30 8.54
CA TRP A 172 8.66 -10.48 8.54
C TRP A 172 10.01 -10.15 9.17
N LEU A 173 10.27 -10.72 10.35
CA LEU A 173 11.59 -10.72 10.95
C LEU A 173 12.40 -11.86 10.37
N CYS A 174 13.52 -11.52 9.74
CA CYS A 174 14.42 -12.50 9.15
C CYS A 174 15.77 -12.43 9.86
N GLU A 175 16.16 -13.53 10.50
CA GLU A 175 17.32 -13.63 11.38
C GLU A 175 18.34 -14.61 10.77
N ASN A 176 19.63 -14.31 10.92
CA ASN A 176 20.74 -15.21 10.56
C ASN A 176 20.64 -15.77 9.12
N LEU A 177 20.16 -14.96 8.18
CA LEU A 177 19.91 -15.39 6.80
C LEU A 177 21.15 -15.99 6.14
N GLY A 178 20.98 -17.17 5.55
CA GLY A 178 22.02 -17.97 4.93
C GLY A 178 22.89 -18.73 5.92
N SER A 179 22.48 -18.93 7.17
CA SER A 179 23.18 -19.78 8.15
C SER A 179 22.31 -20.98 8.59
N LYS A 180 22.88 -21.91 9.35
CA LYS A 180 22.14 -23.03 9.95
C LYS A 180 21.12 -22.60 11.02
N GLU A 181 21.28 -21.39 11.55
CA GLU A 181 20.38 -20.76 12.54
C GLU A 181 19.41 -19.78 11.87
N GLU A 182 19.28 -19.82 10.54
CA GLU A 182 18.34 -19.00 9.78
C GLU A 182 16.92 -19.18 10.32
N LYS A 183 16.25 -18.06 10.59
CA LYS A 183 14.89 -18.05 11.11
C LYS A 183 14.08 -16.92 10.49
N ILE A 184 12.86 -17.23 10.08
CA ILE A 184 11.92 -16.28 9.48
C ILE A 184 10.62 -16.34 10.24
N THR A 185 10.24 -15.22 10.85
CA THR A 185 9.10 -15.14 11.75
C THR A 185 8.16 -14.04 11.28
N LEU A 186 6.88 -14.37 11.13
CA LEU A 186 5.84 -13.36 10.96
C LEU A 186 5.51 -12.77 12.34
N ILE A 187 5.69 -11.46 12.49
CA ILE A 187 5.29 -10.71 13.68
C ILE A 187 3.84 -10.26 13.48
N GLU A 188 2.95 -10.71 14.37
CA GLU A 188 1.54 -10.32 14.35
C GLU A 188 1.19 -9.34 15.46
N LYS A 189 1.89 -9.41 16.59
CA LYS A 189 1.64 -8.57 17.77
C LYS A 189 2.97 -8.09 18.36
N GLU A 190 2.93 -6.94 19.01
CA GLU A 190 4.11 -6.36 19.68
C GLU A 190 4.76 -7.31 20.68
N LYS A 191 3.93 -8.05 21.44
CA LYS A 191 4.38 -9.05 22.43
C LYS A 191 5.19 -10.21 21.83
N ASP A 192 5.14 -10.40 20.51
CA ASP A 192 5.90 -11.44 19.81
C ASP A 192 7.34 -10.98 19.54
N ILE A 193 7.64 -9.68 19.75
CA ILE A 193 8.97 -9.08 19.59
C ILE A 193 9.70 -9.07 20.94
N LYS A 194 10.38 -10.18 21.24
CA LYS A 194 11.22 -10.31 22.43
C LYS A 194 12.67 -10.04 22.08
N LEU A 195 13.14 -8.81 22.31
CA LEU A 195 14.47 -8.35 21.87
C LEU A 195 15.61 -9.25 22.36
N GLU A 196 15.50 -9.79 23.57
CA GLU A 196 16.46 -10.70 24.18
C GLU A 196 16.59 -12.05 23.46
N LEU A 197 15.61 -12.41 22.62
CA LEU A 197 15.60 -13.65 21.82
C LEU A 197 15.88 -13.41 20.34
N ILE A 198 16.07 -12.15 19.92
CA ILE A 198 16.29 -11.79 18.51
C ILE A 198 17.80 -11.77 18.25
N SER A 199 18.23 -12.45 17.18
CA SER A 199 19.62 -12.41 16.76
C SER A 199 20.04 -10.97 16.42
N PRO A 200 21.25 -10.52 16.79
CA PRO A 200 21.78 -9.23 16.35
C PRO A 200 21.90 -9.13 14.82
N LEU A 201 21.88 -10.27 14.11
CA LEU A 201 21.88 -10.33 12.65
C LEU A 201 20.46 -10.55 12.16
N ASN A 202 19.72 -9.44 12.05
CA ASN A 202 18.36 -9.48 11.58
C ASN A 202 18.07 -8.36 10.56
N ILE A 203 17.00 -8.56 9.81
CA ILE A 203 16.35 -7.56 8.97
C ILE A 203 14.84 -7.65 9.15
N VAL A 204 14.14 -6.58 8.81
CA VAL A 204 12.67 -6.57 8.75
C VAL A 204 12.24 -6.38 7.32
N ILE A 205 11.40 -7.28 6.80
CA ILE A 205 10.74 -7.13 5.50
C ILE A 205 9.28 -6.77 5.75
N LEU A 206 8.86 -5.64 5.20
CA LEU A 206 7.48 -5.18 5.23
C LEU A 206 6.84 -5.42 3.87
N LEU A 207 5.78 -6.22 3.87
CA LEU A 207 4.96 -6.46 2.69
C LEU A 207 3.62 -5.80 2.92
N LYS A 208 3.25 -4.83 2.08
CA LYS A 208 1.95 -4.19 2.18
C LYS A 208 0.88 -5.26 2.04
N LYS A 209 -0.02 -5.31 3.03
CA LYS A 209 -1.18 -6.20 2.96
C LYS A 209 -2.06 -5.66 1.86
N ASN A 210 -2.06 -6.35 0.72
CA ASN A 210 -3.04 -6.10 -0.30
C ASN A 210 -4.40 -6.49 0.25
N GLU A 211 -5.42 -5.66 0.05
CA GLU A 211 -6.84 -6.05 0.23
C GLU A 211 -7.26 -7.23 -0.69
N LEU A 212 -6.33 -7.75 -1.48
CA LEU A 212 -6.46 -8.92 -2.35
C LEU A 212 -5.90 -10.20 -1.75
N ASP A 213 -5.27 -10.16 -0.56
CA ASP A 213 -5.20 -11.33 0.32
C ASP A 213 -6.63 -11.60 0.79
N ARG A 214 -7.39 -12.28 -0.05
CA ARG A 214 -8.78 -12.64 0.21
C ARG A 214 -8.81 -13.61 1.39
N GLU A 215 -8.96 -13.07 2.59
CA GLU A 215 -10.18 -13.43 3.31
C GLU A 215 -11.32 -13.27 2.29
N PHE A 216 -11.98 -14.38 1.93
CA PHE A 216 -13.30 -14.26 1.35
C PHE A 216 -14.03 -13.26 2.22
N LEU A 217 -14.48 -12.15 1.62
CA LEU A 217 -15.26 -11.18 2.35
C LEU A 217 -16.42 -11.98 2.94
N GLU A 218 -16.42 -12.16 4.26
CA GLU A 218 -17.42 -12.96 4.94
C GLU A 218 -18.73 -12.19 4.84
N LEU A 219 -19.46 -12.41 3.74
CA LEU A 219 -20.63 -11.63 3.38
C LEU A 219 -21.67 -11.67 4.51
N ASP A 220 -21.71 -12.78 5.26
CA ASP A 220 -22.59 -13.01 6.39
C ASP A 220 -22.23 -12.17 7.63
N LYS A 221 -20.98 -11.69 7.74
CA LYS A 221 -20.53 -10.78 8.79
C LYS A 221 -20.67 -9.30 8.43
N LEU A 222 -21.05 -8.99 7.18
CA LEU A 222 -21.25 -7.62 6.77
C LEU A 222 -22.55 -7.04 7.34
N PRO A 223 -22.60 -5.73 7.62
CA PRO A 223 -23.86 -5.11 7.98
C PRO A 223 -24.84 -5.19 6.81
N ILE A 224 -26.14 -5.23 7.14
CA ILE A 224 -27.23 -5.21 6.16
C ILE A 224 -27.12 -3.94 5.30
N MET A 225 -26.96 -2.78 5.95
CA MET A 225 -26.72 -1.48 5.32
C MET A 225 -25.51 -0.78 5.95
N GLY A 226 -24.83 0.08 5.17
CA GLY A 226 -23.73 0.88 5.70
C GLY A 226 -22.42 0.11 5.76
N LEU A 227 -22.12 -0.59 4.66
CA LEU A 227 -20.82 -1.19 4.41
C LEU A 227 -19.70 -0.17 4.66
N PRO A 228 -18.64 -0.52 5.41
CA PRO A 228 -17.50 0.35 5.59
C PRO A 228 -16.86 0.77 4.26
N ASP A 229 -16.38 2.02 4.13
CA ASP A 229 -15.82 2.51 2.86
C ASP A 229 -14.60 1.68 2.38
N ASN A 230 -13.80 1.16 3.31
CA ASN A 230 -12.63 0.33 3.01
C ASN A 230 -12.97 -1.08 2.48
N VAL A 231 -14.25 -1.48 2.43
CA VAL A 231 -14.62 -2.75 1.78
C VAL A 231 -14.83 -2.60 0.27
N PHE A 232 -14.86 -1.39 -0.28
CA PHE A 232 -14.98 -1.17 -1.72
C PHE A 232 -13.62 -0.97 -2.37
N LYS A 233 -13.47 -1.50 -3.58
CA LYS A 233 -12.44 -1.02 -4.50
C LYS A 233 -12.79 0.39 -4.95
N THR A 234 -11.79 1.27 -4.94
CA THR A 234 -11.94 2.70 -5.24
C THR A 234 -10.78 3.19 -6.11
N PHE A 235 -10.86 4.42 -6.59
CA PHE A 235 -9.81 5.07 -7.36
C PHE A 235 -8.53 5.19 -6.52
N PRO A 236 -7.40 4.60 -6.96
CA PRO A 236 -6.14 4.61 -6.19
C PRO A 236 -5.67 6.03 -5.84
N ASP A 237 -5.78 6.94 -6.80
CA ASP A 237 -5.28 8.31 -6.69
C ASP A 237 -6.33 9.30 -6.18
N GLN A 238 -7.61 8.91 -6.17
CA GLN A 238 -8.73 9.80 -5.84
C GLN A 238 -9.80 9.09 -4.98
N PRO A 239 -9.45 8.56 -3.79
CA PRO A 239 -10.40 7.86 -2.92
C PRO A 239 -11.55 8.75 -2.42
N GLY A 240 -11.43 10.08 -2.58
CA GLY A 240 -12.46 11.05 -2.29
C GLY A 240 -13.71 10.95 -3.19
N LEU A 241 -13.60 10.39 -4.39
CA LEU A 241 -14.70 10.31 -5.37
C LEU A 241 -15.79 9.28 -5.04
N MET A 242 -15.60 8.45 -4.01
CA MET A 242 -16.62 7.53 -3.55
C MET A 242 -17.55 8.19 -2.54
N THR A 243 -18.86 8.01 -2.72
CA THR A 243 -19.88 8.40 -1.75
C THR A 243 -19.61 7.72 -0.41
N LYS A 244 -19.37 8.52 0.63
CA LYS A 244 -18.98 8.05 1.97
C LYS A 244 -20.14 7.34 2.65
N LYS A 245 -19.82 6.35 3.50
CA LYS A 245 -20.79 5.50 4.22
C LYS A 245 -21.99 6.28 4.79
N GLU A 246 -21.74 7.37 5.50
CA GLU A 246 -22.79 8.11 6.18
C GLU A 246 -23.72 8.80 5.17
N VAL A 247 -23.18 9.32 4.06
CA VAL A 247 -23.97 9.89 2.97
C VAL A 247 -24.76 8.79 2.25
N ARG A 248 -24.14 7.62 2.00
CA ARG A 248 -24.81 6.46 1.40
C ARG A 248 -26.00 6.00 2.23
N LEU A 249 -25.87 5.93 3.55
CA LEU A 249 -26.98 5.56 4.43
C LEU A 249 -28.19 6.48 4.28
N ILE A 250 -27.97 7.80 4.20
CA ILE A 250 -29.05 8.77 3.96
C ILE A 250 -29.66 8.56 2.57
N ILE A 251 -28.83 8.42 1.53
CA ILE A 251 -29.31 8.15 0.16
C ILE A 251 -30.20 6.91 0.12
N LEU A 252 -29.77 5.80 0.74
CA LEU A 252 -30.54 4.55 0.78
C LEU A 252 -31.88 4.72 1.52
N GLY A 253 -31.89 5.45 2.64
CA GLY A 253 -33.11 5.74 3.39
C GLY A 253 -34.10 6.59 2.59
N VAL A 254 -33.61 7.62 1.91
CA VAL A 254 -34.42 8.55 1.13
C VAL A 254 -34.95 7.91 -0.16
N LEU A 255 -34.17 7.01 -0.78
CA LEU A 255 -34.60 6.25 -1.96
C LEU A 255 -35.87 5.43 -1.71
N ALA A 256 -36.20 5.07 -0.46
CA ALA A 256 -37.43 4.32 -0.12
C ALA A 256 -37.61 3.09 -1.04
N LEU A 257 -36.58 2.25 -1.06
CA LEU A 257 -36.47 1.06 -1.91
C LEU A 257 -37.54 0.02 -1.57
N GLN A 258 -38.04 -0.67 -2.58
CA GLN A 258 -38.93 -1.84 -2.46
C GLN A 258 -38.39 -2.99 -3.34
N PRO A 259 -38.77 -4.24 -3.05
CA PRO A 259 -38.47 -5.37 -3.93
C PRO A 259 -39.05 -5.18 -5.35
N GLU A 260 -38.52 -5.92 -6.33
CA GLU A 260 -39.01 -5.98 -7.72
C GLU A 260 -39.02 -4.64 -8.47
N GLN A 261 -38.13 -3.72 -8.08
CA GLN A 261 -37.98 -2.42 -8.71
C GLN A 261 -36.93 -2.43 -9.82
N ILE A 262 -37.14 -1.60 -10.83
CA ILE A 262 -36.10 -1.11 -11.75
C ILE A 262 -35.45 0.12 -11.14
N ILE A 263 -34.14 0.09 -10.96
CA ILE A 263 -33.38 1.13 -10.29
C ILE A 263 -32.22 1.58 -11.17
N TRP A 264 -32.06 2.89 -11.35
CA TRP A 264 -30.92 3.46 -12.07
C TRP A 264 -29.94 4.10 -11.09
N ASP A 265 -28.65 3.82 -11.24
CA ASP A 265 -27.54 4.51 -10.58
C ASP A 265 -26.71 5.22 -11.66
N ILE A 266 -26.92 6.53 -11.80
CA ILE A 266 -26.32 7.37 -12.84
C ILE A 266 -25.08 8.06 -12.31
N GLY A 267 -23.94 7.84 -12.99
CA GLY A 267 -22.65 8.28 -12.51
C GLY A 267 -22.19 7.42 -11.34
N ALA A 268 -22.30 6.10 -11.50
CA ALA A 268 -22.10 5.13 -10.43
C ALA A 268 -20.67 5.16 -9.83
N GLY A 269 -19.66 5.65 -10.58
CA GLY A 269 -18.30 5.81 -10.11
C GLY A 269 -17.66 4.49 -9.67
N THR A 270 -17.63 4.24 -8.37
CA THR A 270 -17.14 2.96 -7.79
C THR A 270 -18.22 1.88 -7.69
N GLY A 271 -19.49 2.24 -7.86
CA GLY A 271 -20.66 1.39 -7.67
C GLY A 271 -21.07 1.20 -6.21
N SER A 272 -20.51 1.96 -5.26
CA SER A 272 -20.78 1.73 -3.83
C SER A 272 -22.25 1.89 -3.44
N VAL A 273 -23.01 2.76 -4.13
CA VAL A 273 -24.46 2.88 -3.95
C VAL A 273 -25.19 1.72 -4.63
N SER A 274 -24.89 1.44 -5.92
CA SER A 274 -25.40 0.25 -6.63
C SER A 274 -25.27 -1.05 -5.83
N ILE A 275 -24.13 -1.31 -5.22
CA ILE A 275 -23.86 -2.52 -4.44
C ILE A 275 -24.72 -2.59 -3.18
N GLU A 276 -24.87 -1.48 -2.45
CA GLU A 276 -25.75 -1.45 -1.27
C GLU A 276 -27.21 -1.69 -1.66
N ILE A 277 -27.68 -1.02 -2.72
CA ILE A 277 -29.04 -1.23 -3.26
C ILE A 277 -29.23 -2.70 -3.63
N ALA A 278 -28.30 -3.28 -4.39
CA ALA A 278 -28.38 -4.65 -4.86
C ALA A 278 -28.40 -5.69 -3.73
N ARG A 279 -27.71 -5.41 -2.61
CA ARG A 279 -27.75 -6.25 -1.41
C ARG A 279 -29.06 -6.11 -0.65
N LEU A 280 -29.61 -4.90 -0.56
CA LEU A 280 -30.83 -4.61 0.19
C LEU A 280 -32.09 -5.14 -0.52
N VAL A 281 -32.14 -5.03 -1.84
CA VAL A 281 -33.27 -5.47 -2.67
C VAL A 281 -32.78 -6.41 -3.78
N ASN A 282 -32.42 -7.63 -3.37
CA ASN A 282 -31.84 -8.65 -4.26
C ASN A 282 -32.75 -9.10 -5.43
N ASN A 283 -34.07 -8.91 -5.30
CA ASN A 283 -35.06 -9.19 -6.35
C ASN A 283 -35.31 -8.00 -7.29
N SER A 284 -34.65 -6.86 -7.07
CA SER A 284 -34.73 -5.68 -7.93
C SER A 284 -33.59 -5.69 -8.97
N GLN A 285 -33.79 -5.04 -10.11
CA GLN A 285 -32.78 -4.90 -11.16
C GLN A 285 -32.17 -3.50 -11.13
N ILE A 286 -30.84 -3.44 -10.98
CA ILE A 286 -30.08 -2.20 -10.92
C ILE A 286 -29.35 -2.00 -12.25
N TYR A 287 -29.38 -0.77 -12.77
CA TYR A 287 -28.61 -0.33 -13.94
C TYR A 287 -27.58 0.70 -13.47
N ALA A 288 -26.32 0.26 -13.36
CA ALA A 288 -25.20 1.10 -12.97
C ALA A 288 -24.55 1.70 -14.22
N ILE A 289 -24.72 2.99 -14.42
CA ILE A 289 -24.28 3.71 -15.63
C ILE A 289 -23.07 4.56 -15.29
N GLU A 290 -21.97 4.31 -15.99
CA GLU A 290 -20.70 5.01 -15.78
C GLU A 290 -20.00 5.26 -17.11
N LYS A 291 -19.44 6.46 -17.28
CA LYS A 291 -18.83 6.90 -18.56
C LYS A 291 -17.34 6.58 -18.65
N THR A 292 -16.69 6.31 -17.53
CA THR A 292 -15.25 6.08 -17.45
C THR A 292 -14.91 4.59 -17.40
N ALA A 293 -13.91 4.17 -18.19
CA ALA A 293 -13.46 2.78 -18.20
C ALA A 293 -12.96 2.32 -16.80
N ILE A 294 -12.32 3.21 -16.04
CA ILE A 294 -11.85 2.91 -14.68
C ILE A 294 -13.04 2.67 -13.75
N GLY A 295 -14.07 3.52 -13.79
CA GLY A 295 -15.28 3.34 -12.99
C GLY A 295 -15.99 2.02 -13.31
N ILE A 296 -16.10 1.67 -14.60
CA ILE A 296 -16.64 0.37 -15.04
C ILE A 296 -15.86 -0.81 -14.46
N ASN A 297 -14.53 -0.75 -14.47
CA ASN A 297 -13.71 -1.79 -13.86
C ASN A 297 -13.96 -1.88 -12.34
N LEU A 298 -14.03 -0.74 -11.64
CA LEU A 298 -14.30 -0.71 -10.20
C LEU A 298 -15.68 -1.28 -9.84
N ILE A 299 -16.72 -0.92 -10.59
CA ILE A 299 -18.07 -1.48 -10.40
C ILE A 299 -18.03 -3.00 -10.62
N THR A 300 -17.34 -3.47 -11.66
CA THR A 300 -17.19 -4.90 -11.98
C THR A 300 -16.48 -5.65 -10.86
N GLU A 301 -15.36 -5.11 -10.38
CA GLU A 301 -14.59 -5.70 -9.28
C GLU A 301 -15.40 -5.74 -7.97
N ASN A 302 -16.14 -4.68 -7.67
CA ASN A 302 -17.01 -4.62 -6.50
C ASN A 302 -18.18 -5.60 -6.64
N CYS A 303 -18.86 -5.68 -7.79
CA CYS A 303 -19.92 -6.67 -8.00
C CYS A 303 -19.40 -8.09 -7.76
N ARG A 304 -18.21 -8.42 -8.29
CA ARG A 304 -17.55 -9.71 -8.05
C ARG A 304 -17.21 -9.91 -6.57
N LYS A 305 -16.66 -8.89 -5.90
CA LYS A 305 -16.25 -8.93 -4.48
C LYS A 305 -17.44 -9.21 -3.56
N PHE A 306 -18.60 -8.62 -3.85
CA PHE A 306 -19.84 -8.77 -3.07
C PHE A 306 -20.79 -9.85 -3.61
N LYS A 307 -20.38 -10.62 -4.63
CA LYS A 307 -21.19 -11.68 -5.29
C LYS A 307 -22.55 -11.17 -5.81
N ILE A 308 -22.59 -9.95 -6.31
CA ILE A 308 -23.80 -9.30 -6.83
C ILE A 308 -24.06 -9.73 -8.26
N LYS A 309 -25.33 -10.06 -8.55
CA LYS A 309 -25.78 -10.56 -9.86
C LYS A 309 -26.87 -9.72 -10.51
N ASN A 310 -27.58 -8.91 -9.72
CA ASN A 310 -28.71 -8.08 -10.15
C ASN A 310 -28.29 -6.63 -10.49
N VAL A 311 -27.01 -6.41 -10.80
CA VAL A 311 -26.48 -5.13 -11.30
C VAL A 311 -26.05 -5.32 -12.75
N GLN A 312 -26.70 -4.61 -13.65
CA GLN A 312 -26.27 -4.47 -15.04
C GLN A 312 -25.39 -3.24 -15.17
N ILE A 313 -24.14 -3.46 -15.59
CA ILE A 313 -23.13 -2.40 -15.73
C ILE A 313 -23.20 -1.87 -17.18
N ILE A 314 -23.34 -0.56 -17.35
CA ILE A 314 -23.44 0.09 -18.66
C ILE A 314 -22.33 1.12 -18.80
N HIS A 315 -21.40 0.85 -19.73
CA HIS A 315 -20.33 1.77 -20.08
C HIS A 315 -20.80 2.78 -21.13
N ASN A 316 -21.37 3.89 -20.69
CA ASN A 316 -21.78 4.98 -21.58
C ASN A 316 -22.06 6.27 -20.79
N LYS A 317 -22.30 7.37 -21.51
CA LYS A 317 -22.95 8.55 -20.95
C LYS A 317 -24.44 8.25 -20.75
N ALA A 318 -25.00 8.66 -19.61
CA ALA A 318 -26.38 8.33 -19.25
C ALA A 318 -27.39 8.86 -20.27
N GLU A 319 -27.20 10.08 -20.76
CA GLU A 319 -28.06 10.74 -21.74
C GLU A 319 -28.22 9.94 -23.04
N LYS A 320 -27.26 9.04 -23.35
CA LYS A 320 -27.27 8.22 -24.56
C LYS A 320 -27.97 6.88 -24.41
N VAL A 321 -28.15 6.37 -23.19
CA VAL A 321 -28.57 4.97 -22.97
C VAL A 321 -29.86 4.85 -22.18
N ILE A 322 -30.18 5.81 -21.32
CA ILE A 322 -31.35 5.70 -20.43
C ILE A 322 -32.69 5.68 -21.18
N GLN A 323 -32.73 6.18 -22.42
CA GLN A 323 -33.94 6.11 -23.26
C GLN A 323 -34.31 4.67 -23.63
N ASP A 324 -33.33 3.77 -23.73
CA ASP A 324 -33.55 2.37 -24.11
C ASP A 324 -33.75 1.45 -22.89
N LEU A 325 -33.57 1.98 -21.68
CA LEU A 325 -33.72 1.21 -20.45
C LEU A 325 -35.21 1.09 -20.03
N PRO A 326 -35.55 0.02 -19.27
CA PRO A 326 -36.87 -0.12 -18.67
C PRO A 326 -37.19 1.06 -17.74
N LYS A 327 -38.49 1.39 -17.62
CA LYS A 327 -38.93 2.51 -16.79
C LYS A 327 -38.49 2.33 -15.34
N PRO A 328 -37.80 3.31 -14.74
CA PRO A 328 -37.29 3.20 -13.38
C PRO A 328 -38.37 3.57 -12.35
N HIS A 329 -38.32 2.86 -11.23
CA HIS A 329 -39.07 3.20 -10.02
C HIS A 329 -38.23 4.12 -9.13
N ARG A 330 -36.90 3.93 -9.15
CA ARG A 330 -35.95 4.71 -8.36
C ARG A 330 -34.76 5.10 -9.21
N ILE A 331 -34.29 6.32 -9.03
CA ILE A 331 -33.12 6.84 -9.72
C ILE A 331 -32.22 7.49 -8.68
N PHE A 332 -30.97 7.07 -8.63
CA PHE A 332 -29.91 7.79 -7.95
C PHE A 332 -29.01 8.48 -8.98
N ILE A 333 -28.69 9.75 -8.75
CA ILE A 333 -27.76 10.53 -9.58
C ILE A 333 -26.58 10.95 -8.69
N GLY A 334 -25.47 10.23 -8.85
CA GLY A 334 -24.19 10.53 -8.19
C GLY A 334 -23.32 11.51 -8.98
N GLY A 335 -23.50 11.57 -10.31
CA GLY A 335 -22.81 12.53 -11.16
C GLY A 335 -23.51 12.75 -12.50
N SER A 336 -23.76 14.02 -12.85
CA SER A 336 -24.41 14.41 -14.11
C SER A 336 -23.45 14.65 -15.27
N GLY A 337 -22.13 14.63 -15.01
CA GLY A 337 -21.12 14.94 -16.02
C GLY A 337 -21.19 16.36 -16.58
N GLY A 338 -21.90 17.28 -15.90
CA GLY A 338 -22.06 18.69 -16.29
C GLY A 338 -23.36 19.03 -17.02
N ASN A 339 -24.27 18.06 -17.23
CA ASN A 339 -25.52 18.27 -17.98
C ASN A 339 -26.75 17.83 -17.16
N LEU A 340 -26.94 18.36 -15.96
CA LEU A 340 -27.99 17.88 -15.06
C LEU A 340 -29.40 18.13 -15.64
N THR A 341 -29.65 19.32 -16.18
CA THR A 341 -30.96 19.69 -16.78
C THR A 341 -31.37 18.74 -17.89
N SER A 342 -30.48 18.49 -18.86
CA SER A 342 -30.78 17.60 -19.99
C SER A 342 -31.04 16.16 -19.53
N LEU A 343 -30.34 15.70 -18.49
CA LEU A 343 -30.59 14.39 -17.90
C LEU A 343 -31.97 14.33 -17.23
N LEU A 344 -32.34 15.35 -16.46
CA LEU A 344 -33.65 15.43 -15.81
C LEU A 344 -34.79 15.50 -16.83
N ASP A 345 -34.63 16.21 -17.94
CA ASP A 345 -35.62 16.26 -19.03
C ASP A 345 -35.93 14.86 -19.59
N ILE A 346 -34.89 14.04 -19.83
CA ILE A 346 -35.06 12.67 -20.32
C ILE A 346 -35.74 11.80 -19.25
N ILE A 347 -35.35 11.97 -17.98
CA ILE A 347 -35.93 11.22 -16.86
C ILE A 347 -37.43 11.54 -16.68
N ASN A 348 -37.81 12.81 -16.82
CA ASN A 348 -39.21 13.26 -16.68
C ASN A 348 -40.16 12.50 -17.61
N GLY A 349 -39.72 12.19 -18.84
CA GLY A 349 -40.50 11.42 -19.80
C GLY A 349 -40.49 9.90 -19.59
N LYS A 350 -39.67 9.37 -18.67
CA LYS A 350 -39.40 7.93 -18.55
C LYS A 350 -39.72 7.33 -17.19
N ILE A 351 -39.58 8.10 -16.11
CA ILE A 351 -39.82 7.62 -14.75
C ILE A 351 -41.26 7.14 -14.57
N ASN A 352 -41.48 6.17 -13.69
CA ASN A 352 -42.84 5.80 -13.29
C ASN A 352 -43.53 6.94 -12.52
N PRO A 353 -44.88 7.04 -12.55
CA PRO A 353 -45.62 8.08 -11.82
C PRO A 353 -45.34 8.09 -10.30
N ASP A 354 -45.15 6.92 -9.70
CA ASP A 354 -44.78 6.72 -8.29
C ASP A 354 -43.25 6.69 -8.06
N GLY A 355 -42.51 7.12 -9.07
CA GLY A 355 -41.06 7.10 -9.08
C GLY A 355 -40.44 8.16 -8.18
N LYS A 356 -39.22 7.89 -7.73
CA LYS A 356 -38.45 8.81 -6.90
C LYS A 356 -37.03 8.97 -7.44
N ILE A 357 -36.56 10.21 -7.46
CA ILE A 357 -35.19 10.57 -7.78
C ILE A 357 -34.49 11.01 -6.50
N VAL A 358 -33.25 10.56 -6.32
CA VAL A 358 -32.33 11.07 -5.30
C VAL A 358 -31.05 11.56 -5.97
N ILE A 359 -30.65 12.79 -5.68
CA ILE A 359 -29.45 13.42 -6.27
C ILE A 359 -28.49 13.82 -5.14
N ALA A 360 -27.21 13.46 -5.26
CA ALA A 360 -26.17 13.91 -4.34
C ALA A 360 -25.28 14.96 -5.01
N ILE A 361 -25.30 16.20 -4.49
CA ILE A 361 -24.60 17.35 -5.09
C ILE A 361 -23.70 18.04 -4.06
N ALA A 362 -22.46 18.32 -4.46
CA ALA A 362 -21.50 19.08 -3.65
C ALA A 362 -21.43 20.58 -4.00
N THR A 363 -21.78 20.97 -5.22
CA THR A 363 -21.63 22.35 -5.72
C THR A 363 -22.94 23.13 -5.63
N ILE A 364 -22.84 24.43 -5.37
CA ILE A 364 -24.01 25.31 -5.24
C ILE A 364 -24.70 25.50 -6.60
N GLU A 365 -23.91 25.54 -7.67
CA GLU A 365 -24.39 25.72 -9.04
C GLU A 365 -25.30 24.57 -9.47
N ASN A 366 -24.89 23.32 -9.25
CA ASN A 366 -25.70 22.15 -9.58
C ASN A 366 -26.95 22.05 -8.67
N LEU A 367 -26.85 22.51 -7.42
CA LEU A 367 -27.99 22.56 -6.50
C LEU A 367 -29.05 23.54 -7.04
N ASN A 368 -28.62 24.72 -7.48
CA ASN A 368 -29.52 25.71 -8.07
C ASN A 368 -30.15 25.19 -9.37
N GLU A 369 -29.35 24.59 -10.26
CA GLU A 369 -29.83 24.00 -11.52
C GLU A 369 -30.93 22.95 -11.27
N ALA A 370 -30.73 22.04 -10.29
CA ALA A 370 -31.74 21.05 -9.92
C ALA A 370 -33.04 21.70 -9.41
N ILE A 371 -32.92 22.68 -8.52
CA ILE A 371 -34.07 23.38 -7.91
C ILE A 371 -34.88 24.11 -8.98
N GLU A 372 -34.23 24.85 -9.88
CA GLU A 372 -34.90 25.56 -10.97
C GLU A 372 -35.65 24.58 -11.86
N TRP A 373 -35.02 23.45 -12.20
CA TRP A 373 -35.66 22.42 -13.00
C TRP A 373 -36.90 21.81 -12.33
N PHE A 374 -36.81 21.44 -11.04
CA PHE A 374 -37.94 20.86 -10.32
C PHE A 374 -39.10 21.85 -10.20
N LYS A 375 -38.83 23.12 -9.91
CA LYS A 375 -39.86 24.18 -9.88
C LYS A 375 -40.54 24.35 -11.22
N LYS A 376 -39.75 24.45 -12.30
CA LYS A 376 -40.27 24.63 -13.67
C LYS A 376 -41.19 23.49 -14.09
N ASN A 377 -40.86 22.26 -13.71
CA ASN A 377 -41.61 21.06 -14.08
C ASN A 377 -42.68 20.67 -13.05
N SER A 378 -42.89 21.47 -11.99
CA SER A 378 -43.86 21.17 -10.92
C SER A 378 -43.63 19.81 -10.28
N TRP A 379 -42.39 19.52 -9.89
CA TRP A 379 -42.05 18.34 -9.08
C TRP A 379 -42.02 18.71 -7.60
N ASN A 380 -42.45 17.79 -6.75
CA ASN A 380 -42.21 17.89 -5.31
C ASN A 380 -40.76 17.53 -5.01
N TYR A 381 -40.09 18.33 -4.17
CA TYR A 381 -38.72 18.04 -3.76
C TYR A 381 -38.41 18.48 -2.31
N GLU A 382 -37.47 17.79 -1.69
CA GLU A 382 -36.90 18.06 -0.37
C GLU A 382 -35.37 18.06 -0.47
N ILE A 383 -34.70 18.91 0.32
CA ILE A 383 -33.24 19.04 0.34
C ILE A 383 -32.72 18.82 1.75
N ILE A 384 -31.78 17.89 1.88
CA ILE A 384 -31.04 17.63 3.11
C ILE A 384 -29.59 18.06 2.92
N ASN A 385 -29.13 19.06 3.68
CA ASN A 385 -27.73 19.43 3.74
C ASN A 385 -27.00 18.61 4.81
N LEU A 386 -26.04 17.78 4.40
CA LEU A 386 -25.28 16.91 5.29
C LEU A 386 -23.92 17.52 5.62
N GLN A 387 -23.69 17.77 6.91
CA GLN A 387 -22.40 18.18 7.47
C GLN A 387 -21.97 17.17 8.52
N ILE A 388 -20.93 16.40 8.20
CA ILE A 388 -20.52 15.23 8.97
C ILE A 388 -19.06 15.38 9.34
N SER A 389 -18.73 15.14 10.60
CA SER A 389 -17.34 15.07 11.06
C SER A 389 -17.06 13.76 11.78
N LYS A 390 -15.91 13.15 11.50
CA LYS A 390 -15.48 11.89 12.13
C LYS A 390 -14.36 12.14 13.11
N SER A 391 -14.28 11.33 14.16
CA SER A 391 -13.13 11.35 15.05
C SER A 391 -11.85 10.96 14.29
N LEU A 392 -10.79 11.70 14.53
CA LEU A 392 -9.45 11.47 14.01
C LEU A 392 -8.46 11.68 15.18
N ALA A 393 -7.70 10.63 15.49
CA ALA A 393 -6.71 10.69 16.56
C ALA A 393 -5.54 11.63 16.18
N ILE A 394 -5.07 12.43 17.14
CA ILE A 394 -3.84 13.22 17.07
C ILE A 394 -3.03 12.95 18.34
N GLY A 395 -1.96 12.16 18.23
CA GLY A 395 -1.21 11.71 19.41
C GLY A 395 -2.13 10.95 20.37
N LYS A 396 -2.25 11.43 21.61
CA LYS A 396 -3.17 10.89 22.63
C LYS A 396 -4.58 11.52 22.58
N ASN A 397 -4.78 12.56 21.78
CA ASN A 397 -6.03 13.33 21.71
C ASN A 397 -6.88 12.89 20.50
N THR A 398 -8.13 13.36 20.46
CA THR A 398 -9.04 13.17 19.33
C THR A 398 -9.55 14.53 18.85
N ARG A 399 -9.54 14.77 17.54
CA ARG A 399 -10.25 15.89 16.91
C ARG A 399 -11.32 15.38 15.96
N PHE A 400 -12.21 16.27 15.55
CA PHE A 400 -13.11 16.03 14.44
C PHE A 400 -12.44 16.39 13.10
N ASN A 401 -12.58 15.50 12.11
CA ASN A 401 -12.20 15.71 10.73
C ASN A 401 -13.47 15.78 9.87
N PRO A 402 -13.80 16.96 9.32
CA PRO A 402 -15.02 17.13 8.53
C PRO A 402 -14.93 16.42 7.18
N LEU A 403 -16.08 15.93 6.72
CA LEU A 403 -16.30 15.57 5.33
C LEU A 403 -16.77 16.81 4.56
N ASN A 404 -16.53 16.83 3.25
CA ASN A 404 -17.12 17.85 2.39
C ASN A 404 -18.65 17.80 2.52
N PRO A 405 -19.33 18.94 2.70
CA PRO A 405 -20.78 18.99 2.75
C PRO A 405 -21.39 18.41 1.46
N VAL A 406 -22.50 17.69 1.60
CA VAL A 406 -23.25 17.13 0.47
C VAL A 406 -24.71 17.49 0.64
N ASN A 407 -25.33 18.00 -0.43
CA ASN A 407 -26.77 18.19 -0.51
C ASN A 407 -27.39 16.93 -1.12
N VAL A 408 -28.31 16.30 -0.40
CA VAL A 408 -29.12 15.20 -0.91
C VAL A 408 -30.50 15.74 -1.22
N ILE A 409 -30.88 15.71 -2.50
CA ILE A 409 -32.21 16.11 -2.96
C ILE A 409 -33.04 14.85 -3.16
N SER A 410 -34.24 14.80 -2.58
CA SER A 410 -35.28 13.82 -2.90
C SER A 410 -36.35 14.50 -3.73
N ALA A 411 -36.78 13.90 -4.84
CA ALA A 411 -37.86 14.46 -5.65
C ALA A 411 -38.75 13.38 -6.26
N ASN A 412 -40.02 13.72 -6.51
CA ASN A 412 -40.98 12.87 -7.19
C ASN A 412 -41.90 13.68 -8.12
N PRO A 413 -42.45 13.06 -9.17
CA PRO A 413 -43.49 13.66 -9.98
C PRO A 413 -44.69 14.07 -9.12
N ASN A 414 -45.41 15.10 -9.56
CA ASN A 414 -46.70 15.50 -8.99
C ASN A 414 -47.85 14.62 -9.46
#